data_AF-A0A960AAW1-F1
#
_entry.id   AF-A0A960AAW1-F1
#
_cell.length_a   1.000
_cell.length_b   1.000
_cell.length_c   1.000
_cell.angle_alpha   90.00
_cell.angle_beta   90.00
_cell.angle_gamma   90.00
#
_symmetry.space_group_name_H-M   'P 1'
#
loop_
_entity.id
_entity.type
_entity.pdbx_description
1 polymer ?
#
loop_
_entity_poly.entity_id
_entity_poly.type
_entity_poly.pdbx_seq_one_letter_code
_entity_poly.pdbx_strand_id
1 'polypeptide(L)'
;MTSVPVPVRVLAAALATVLTVVLVLAVDAWRPPPGDAAPAVPAAVSDRGGEGCLVPELRGFRLRVAQAELEWANCRLGRVRTRHAAPLKRGLVIEQQYYAGTQLSRRHRVGVTLGR
;
A
#
# COMPACT_ATOMS: atom_id res chain seq x y z
N MET A 1 -61.85 -33.32 -2.94
CA MET A 1 -61.86 -32.15 -2.03
C MET A 1 -60.48 -32.06 -1.39
N THR A 2 -59.52 -31.46 -2.09
CA THR A 2 -58.95 -30.13 -1.77
C THR A 2 -58.30 -30.05 -0.38
N SER A 3 -56.97 -30.12 -0.35
CA SER A 3 -56.08 -29.09 0.22
C SER A 3 -54.72 -29.73 0.48
N VAL A 4 -53.76 -29.49 -0.41
CA VAL A 4 -52.36 -29.81 -0.18
C VAL A 4 -51.78 -28.61 0.57
N PRO A 5 -51.45 -28.70 1.87
CA PRO A 5 -50.73 -27.64 2.54
C PRO A 5 -49.27 -27.70 2.08
N VAL A 6 -48.88 -26.71 1.27
CA VAL A 6 -47.50 -26.48 0.87
C VAL A 6 -46.64 -26.42 2.15
N PRO A 7 -45.63 -27.30 2.31
CA PRO A 7 -44.88 -27.38 3.56
C PRO A 7 -44.03 -26.11 3.71
N VAL A 8 -44.28 -25.39 4.80
CA VAL A 8 -43.58 -24.18 5.29
C VAL A 8 -42.04 -24.29 5.24
N ARG A 9 -41.50 -25.51 5.16
CA ARG A 9 -40.08 -25.83 4.97
C ARG A 9 -39.50 -25.34 3.63
N VAL A 10 -40.30 -25.24 2.57
CA VAL A 10 -39.84 -24.70 1.27
C VAL A 10 -39.60 -23.19 1.36
N LEU A 11 -40.39 -22.48 2.18
CA LEU A 11 -40.24 -21.04 2.42
C LEU A 11 -38.93 -20.71 3.16
N ALA A 12 -38.54 -21.55 4.14
CA ALA A 12 -37.32 -21.35 4.92
C ALA A 12 -36.04 -21.57 4.10
N ALA A 13 -36.03 -22.57 3.22
CA ALA A 13 -34.90 -22.82 2.34
C ALA A 13 -34.70 -21.69 1.32
N ALA A 14 -35.79 -21.18 0.73
CA ALA A 14 -35.74 -20.09 -0.24
C ALA A 14 -35.21 -18.77 0.37
N LEU A 15 -35.60 -18.43 1.61
CA LEU A 15 -35.11 -17.24 2.31
C LEU A 15 -33.61 -17.32 2.62
N ALA A 16 -33.08 -18.50 2.96
CA ALA A 16 -31.66 -18.69 3.21
C ALA A 16 -30.83 -18.54 1.93
N THR A 17 -31.31 -19.04 0.79
CA THR A 17 -30.62 -18.87 -0.49
C THR A 17 -30.67 -17.41 -0.96
N VAL A 18 -31.81 -16.73 -0.82
CA VAL A 18 -31.95 -15.30 -1.18
C VAL A 18 -31.04 -14.42 -0.31
N LEU A 19 -30.96 -14.66 1.00
CA LEU A 19 -30.08 -13.92 1.89
C LEU A 19 -28.60 -14.09 1.53
N THR A 20 -28.20 -15.31 1.17
CA THR A 20 -26.82 -15.61 0.74
C THR A 20 -26.50 -14.95 -0.60
N VAL A 21 -27.43 -14.99 -1.56
CA VAL A 21 -27.26 -14.34 -2.87
C VAL A 21 -27.17 -12.82 -2.73
N VAL A 22 -28.00 -12.20 -1.88
CA VAL A 22 -27.94 -10.75 -1.60
C VAL A 22 -26.61 -10.37 -0.93
N LEU A 23 -26.11 -11.19 0.00
CA LEU A 23 -24.82 -10.95 0.66
C LEU A 23 -23.65 -11.03 -0.35
N VAL A 24 -23.67 -11.99 -1.28
CA VAL A 24 -22.64 -12.12 -2.32
C VAL A 24 -22.67 -10.94 -3.31
N LEU A 25 -23.85 -10.47 -3.71
CA LEU A 25 -24.00 -9.31 -4.60
C LEU A 25 -23.59 -7.99 -3.91
N ALA A 26 -23.78 -7.87 -2.60
CA ALA A 26 -23.35 -6.69 -1.84
C ALA A 26 -21.82 -6.59 -1.69
N VAL A 27 -21.11 -7.72 -1.66
CA VAL A 27 -19.63 -7.76 -1.62
C VAL A 27 -19.02 -7.35 -2.96
N ASP A 28 -19.68 -7.66 -4.08
CA ASP A 28 -19.20 -7.31 -5.43
C ASP A 28 -19.28 -5.80 -5.70
N ALA A 29 -20.23 -5.10 -5.06
CA ALA A 29 -20.44 -3.66 -5.16
C ALA A 29 -19.39 -2.81 -4.41
N TRP A 30 -18.47 -3.43 -3.64
CA TRP A 30 -17.32 -2.75 -3.04
C TRP A 30 -16.02 -3.03 -3.80
N ARG A 31 -16.10 -3.25 -5.12
CA ARG A 31 -14.92 -3.15 -5.98
C ARG A 31 -14.49 -1.70 -6.09
N PRO A 32 -13.31 -1.30 -5.57
CA PRO A 32 -12.77 0.01 -5.86
C PRO A 32 -12.60 0.15 -7.39
N PRO A 33 -12.82 1.35 -7.96
CA PRO A 33 -12.64 1.57 -9.39
C PRO A 33 -11.21 1.19 -9.82
N PRO A 34 -11.01 0.62 -11.01
CA PRO A 34 -9.67 0.40 -11.54
C PRO A 34 -8.93 1.74 -11.57
N GLY A 35 -7.74 1.76 -10.98
CA GLY A 35 -6.90 2.95 -10.76
C GLY A 35 -6.29 3.53 -12.03
N ASP A 36 -7.09 3.76 -13.07
CA ASP A 36 -6.68 4.43 -14.30
C ASP A 36 -6.87 5.94 -14.16
N ALA A 37 -6.01 6.57 -13.36
CA ALA A 37 -5.54 7.95 -13.56
C ALA A 37 -4.45 8.33 -12.54
N ALA A 38 -3.44 7.46 -12.35
CA ALA A 38 -2.14 7.99 -11.97
C ALA A 38 -1.58 8.69 -13.22
N PRO A 39 -1.16 9.97 -13.16
CA PRO A 39 -0.48 10.60 -14.29
C PRO A 39 0.71 9.73 -14.64
N ALA A 40 0.86 9.43 -15.94
CA ALA A 40 1.91 8.59 -16.50
C ALA A 40 3.25 8.85 -15.79
N VAL A 41 3.57 8.00 -14.80
CA VAL A 41 4.93 7.86 -14.37
C VAL A 41 5.63 7.26 -15.58
N PRO A 42 6.69 7.89 -16.13
CA PRO A 42 7.46 7.19 -17.14
C PRO A 42 7.95 5.91 -16.49
N ALA A 43 7.40 4.79 -16.96
CA ALA A 43 8.04 3.49 -16.87
C ALA A 43 9.35 3.60 -17.68
N ALA A 44 10.33 4.28 -17.10
CA ALA A 44 11.69 4.20 -17.55
C ALA A 44 12.17 2.81 -17.15
N VAL A 45 11.99 1.88 -18.08
CA VAL A 45 12.89 0.75 -18.22
C VAL A 45 14.33 1.28 -18.10
N SER A 46 15.06 0.80 -17.11
CA SER A 46 16.53 0.83 -17.11
C SER A 46 17.02 -0.50 -16.59
N ASP A 47 16.56 -1.55 -17.26
CA ASP A 47 17.37 -2.74 -17.46
C ASP A 47 18.58 -2.33 -18.31
N ARG A 48 19.66 -1.93 -17.63
CA ARG A 48 21.07 -2.11 -17.99
C ARG A 48 21.95 -1.49 -16.92
N GLY A 49 22.32 -2.32 -15.94
CA GLY A 49 23.32 -2.00 -14.92
C GLY A 49 22.86 -2.47 -13.56
N GLY A 50 22.98 -3.77 -13.28
CA GLY A 50 22.64 -4.48 -12.03
C GLY A 50 23.43 -4.06 -10.80
N GLU A 51 23.68 -2.76 -10.67
CA GLU A 51 24.58 -2.15 -9.73
C GLU A 51 23.98 -0.80 -9.31
N GLY A 52 22.71 -0.76 -8.91
CA GLY A 52 22.03 0.47 -8.48
C GLY A 52 21.69 0.48 -6.99
N CYS A 53 21.50 1.67 -6.42
CA CYS A 53 20.81 1.84 -5.14
C CYS A 53 19.31 1.85 -5.44
N LEU A 54 18.59 0.83 -5.01
CA LEU A 54 17.12 0.79 -5.13
C LEU A 54 16.55 1.43 -3.86
N VAL A 55 15.90 2.59 -3.97
CA VAL A 55 15.39 3.28 -2.77
C VAL A 55 14.25 2.46 -2.15
N PRO A 56 14.41 1.98 -0.89
CA PRO A 56 13.33 1.28 -0.18
C PRO A 56 12.31 2.27 0.38
N GLU A 57 11.16 1.77 0.81
CA GLU A 57 10.17 2.60 1.50
C GLU A 57 10.64 2.86 2.94
N LEU A 58 10.93 4.12 3.26
CA LEU A 58 11.45 4.54 4.56
C LEU A 58 10.39 5.20 5.45
N ARG A 59 9.22 5.56 4.90
CA ARG A 59 8.18 6.28 5.63
C ARG A 59 7.64 5.45 6.78
N GLY A 60 7.45 6.08 7.93
CA GLY A 60 7.00 5.43 9.16
C GLY A 60 8.12 4.72 9.94
N PHE A 61 9.31 4.54 9.36
CA PHE A 61 10.44 3.99 10.10
C PHE A 61 11.14 5.03 10.97
N ARG A 62 11.80 4.55 12.02
CA ARG A 62 12.75 5.34 12.79
C ARG A 62 14.04 5.52 11.99
N LEU A 63 14.76 6.61 12.23
CA LEU A 63 16.01 6.93 11.51
C LEU A 63 17.01 5.76 11.47
N ARG A 64 17.17 5.03 12.59
CA ARG A 64 18.09 3.88 12.68
C ARG A 64 17.68 2.72 11.75
N VAL A 65 16.38 2.44 11.67
CA VAL A 65 15.85 1.37 10.81
C VAL A 65 15.96 1.82 9.35
N ALA A 66 15.58 3.06 9.07
CA ALA A 66 15.70 3.62 7.73
C ALA A 66 17.14 3.61 7.20
N GLN A 67 18.12 3.83 8.08
CA GLN A 67 19.54 3.72 7.72
C GLN A 67 19.91 2.27 7.37
N ALA A 68 19.51 1.28 8.17
CA ALA A 68 19.81 -0.12 7.90
C ALA A 68 19.19 -0.61 6.57
N GLU A 69 17.95 -0.21 6.29
CA GLU A 69 17.28 -0.52 5.02
C GLU A 69 18.01 0.10 3.82
N LEU A 70 18.46 1.36 3.95
CA LEU A 70 19.27 2.00 2.91
C LEU A 70 20.59 1.27 2.69
N GLU A 71 21.28 0.88 3.76
CA GLU A 71 22.55 0.16 3.66
C GLU A 71 22.38 -1.21 2.99
N TRP A 72 21.31 -1.94 3.33
CA TRP A 72 20.95 -3.20 2.68
C TRP A 72 20.67 -3.02 1.19
N ALA A 73 20.02 -1.91 0.82
CA ALA A 73 19.72 -1.56 -0.56
C ALA A 73 20.91 -0.94 -1.34
N ASN A 74 22.14 -0.98 -0.80
CA ASN A 74 23.33 -0.36 -1.37
C ASN A 74 23.24 1.17 -1.53
N CYS A 75 22.39 1.80 -0.74
CA CYS A 75 22.19 3.24 -0.63
C CYS A 75 22.92 3.80 0.60
N ARG A 76 23.02 5.12 0.70
CA ARG A 76 23.56 5.81 1.88
C ARG A 76 22.55 6.79 2.43
N LEU A 77 22.53 6.94 3.75
CA LEU A 77 21.77 8.00 4.39
C LEU A 77 22.35 9.36 3.99
N GLY A 78 21.49 10.21 3.45
CA GLY A 78 21.80 11.56 3.06
C GLY A 78 21.48 12.58 4.14
N ARG A 79 21.00 13.75 3.71
CA ARG A 79 20.63 14.83 4.61
C ARG A 79 19.37 14.45 5.40
N VAL A 80 19.47 14.49 6.72
CA VAL A 80 18.31 14.31 7.63
C VAL A 80 17.74 15.69 7.95
N ARG A 81 16.48 15.91 7.63
CA ARG A 81 15.73 17.13 7.98
C ARG A 81 14.72 16.81 9.07
N THR A 82 14.23 17.85 9.75
CA THR A 82 13.10 17.73 10.66
C THR A 82 11.99 18.69 10.24
N ARG A 83 10.74 18.28 10.39
CA ARG A 83 9.56 19.10 10.14
C ARG A 83 8.53 18.83 11.23
N HIS A 84 7.74 19.84 11.57
CA HIS A 84 6.65 19.70 12.52
C HIS A 84 5.68 18.59 12.08
N ALA A 85 5.41 17.64 12.98
CA ALA A 85 4.52 16.52 12.71
C ALA A 85 3.54 16.29 13.85
N ALA A 86 2.51 15.48 13.58
CA ALA A 86 1.61 14.98 14.61
C ALA A 86 2.41 14.25 15.72
N PRO A 87 1.94 14.27 16.99
CA PRO A 87 2.64 13.61 18.10
C PRO A 87 2.99 12.14 17.84
N LEU A 88 2.10 11.42 17.14
CA LEU A 88 2.26 10.01 16.75
C LEU A 88 3.39 9.76 15.75
N LYS A 89 3.83 10.78 15.01
CA LYS A 89 4.84 10.69 13.95
C LYS A 89 6.19 11.29 14.36
N ARG A 90 6.36 11.67 15.62
CA ARG A 90 7.62 12.22 16.13
C ARG A 90 8.72 11.17 16.12
N GLY A 91 9.88 11.53 15.59
CA GLY A 91 11.03 10.64 15.42
C GLY A 91 10.89 9.60 14.31
N LEU A 92 9.78 9.63 13.55
CA LEU A 92 9.56 8.80 12.37
C LEU A 92 9.87 9.58 11.10
N VAL A 93 10.30 8.86 10.06
CA VAL A 93 10.40 9.40 8.71
C VAL A 93 8.99 9.70 8.21
N ILE A 94 8.69 10.97 8.02
CA ILE A 94 7.39 11.42 7.48
C ILE A 94 7.46 11.62 5.96
N GLU A 95 8.66 11.80 5.44
CA GLU A 95 8.91 12.08 4.03
C GLU A 95 10.33 11.64 3.68
N GLN A 96 10.48 11.15 2.45
CA GLN A 96 11.74 10.72 1.86
C GLN A 96 11.92 11.48 0.55
N GLN A 97 13.17 11.85 0.23
CA GLN A 97 13.47 12.66 -0.95
C GLN A 97 13.12 11.96 -2.26
N TYR A 98 13.32 10.65 -2.32
CA TYR A 98 13.04 9.81 -3.48
C TYR A 98 11.95 8.81 -3.14
N TYR A 99 11.05 8.55 -4.08
CA TYR A 99 10.00 7.55 -3.89
C TYR A 99 10.58 6.13 -3.82
N ALA A 100 9.89 5.22 -3.14
CA ALA A 100 10.29 3.83 -3.14
C ALA A 100 10.30 3.26 -4.55
N GLY A 101 11.25 2.35 -4.81
CA GLY A 101 11.49 1.77 -6.13
C GLY A 101 12.28 2.68 -7.08
N THR A 102 12.64 3.89 -6.67
CA THR A 102 13.53 4.74 -7.48
C THR A 102 14.90 4.08 -7.58
N GLN A 103 15.38 3.89 -8.81
CA GLN A 103 16.71 3.39 -9.06
C GLN A 103 17.70 4.55 -9.17
N LEU A 104 18.72 4.52 -8.32
CA LEU A 104 19.78 5.53 -8.23
C LEU A 104 21.15 4.89 -8.46
N SER A 105 22.17 5.72 -8.63
CA SER A 105 23.57 5.27 -8.69
C SER A 105 23.97 4.54 -7.40
N ARG A 106 24.95 3.63 -7.45
CA ARG A 106 25.45 2.96 -6.23
C ARG A 106 25.82 3.95 -5.15
N ARG A 107 25.50 3.60 -3.90
CA ARG A 107 25.84 4.38 -2.71
C ARG A 107 25.34 5.83 -2.76
N HIS A 108 24.30 6.09 -3.55
CA HIS A 108 23.67 7.40 -3.60
C HIS A 108 23.12 7.81 -2.24
N ARG A 109 23.14 9.10 -1.96
CA ARG A 109 22.71 9.67 -0.69
C ARG A 109 21.22 10.02 -0.75
N VAL A 110 20.40 9.31 0.02
CA VAL A 110 18.95 9.54 0.11
C VAL A 110 18.65 10.41 1.32
N GLY A 111 18.14 11.62 1.09
CA GLY A 111 17.68 12.50 2.16
C GLY A 111 16.34 12.04 2.74
N VAL A 112 16.17 12.20 4.05
CA VAL A 112 14.92 11.88 4.77
C VAL A 112 14.52 13.03 5.68
N THR A 113 13.22 13.18 5.89
CA THR A 113 12.64 14.18 6.80
C THR A 113 11.94 13.45 7.93
N LEU A 114 12.31 13.78 9.17
CA LEU A 114 11.73 13.26 10.38
C LEU A 114 10.66 14.19 10.95
N GLY A 115 9.66 13.62 11.61
CA GLY A 115 8.69 14.37 12.40
C GLY A 115 9.30 14.87 13.71
N ARG A 116 9.08 16.15 14.00
CA ARG A 116 9.38 16.81 15.29
C ARG A 116 8.10 17.13 16.05
#